data_AF-A0A0R0GVL9-F1
#
_entry.id   AF-A0A0R0GVL9-F1
#
_cell.length_a   1.000
_cell.length_b   1.000
_cell.length_c   1.000
_cell.angle_alpha   90.00
_cell.angle_beta   90.00
_cell.angle_gamma   90.00
#
_symmetry.space_group_name_H-M   'P 1'
#
loop_
_entity.id
_entity.type
_entity.pdbx_description
1 polymer ?
#
loop_
_entity_poly.entity_id
_entity_poly.type
_entity_poly.pdbx_seq_one_letter_code
_entity_poly.pdbx_strand_id
1 'polypeptide(L)'
;MTSATGNDTGSAGSSSGFGSPCGACKFLRRKCAADCIFAPYFCSEQGAARFAAIHKVFGASNVSKLLLRIPAHQRFEAMLTLAYEAQARVRDPVYGCVSHIFTLQQQGREYIVESWNLKDN
;
A
#
# COMPACT_ATOMS: atom_id res chain seq x y z
N MET A 1 10.12 20.75 39.58
CA MET A 1 11.14 20.78 38.51
C MET A 1 11.05 19.45 37.77
N THR A 2 11.16 19.54 36.45
CA THR A 2 10.87 18.54 35.41
C THR A 2 11.61 17.21 35.55
N SER A 3 10.94 16.11 35.19
CA SER A 3 11.57 14.95 34.55
C SER A 3 10.77 14.63 33.30
N ALA A 4 11.32 15.05 32.16
CA ALA A 4 10.92 14.58 30.84
C ALA A 4 11.56 13.21 30.61
N THR A 5 10.79 12.24 30.13
CA THR A 5 11.34 11.04 29.49
C THR A 5 10.76 10.97 28.07
N GLY A 6 11.69 10.93 27.12
CA GLY A 6 11.44 11.17 25.70
C GLY A 6 10.66 10.06 25.02
N ASN A 7 9.92 10.46 23.99
CA ASN A 7 9.43 9.56 22.95
C ASN A 7 10.51 9.47 21.86
N ASP A 8 11.24 8.37 21.83
CA ASP A 8 12.11 8.01 20.72
C ASP A 8 11.25 7.67 19.49
N THR A 9 10.91 8.70 18.72
CA THR A 9 10.35 8.56 17.36
C THR A 9 11.42 8.96 16.37
N GLY A 10 12.31 8.02 16.07
CA GLY A 10 13.37 8.26 15.11
C GLY A 10 14.15 7.01 14.76
N SER A 11 13.71 6.31 13.70
CA SER A 11 14.60 5.71 12.67
C SER A 11 13.78 4.85 11.70
N ALA A 12 13.08 5.51 10.77
CA ALA A 12 12.79 4.92 9.47
C ALA A 12 13.58 5.66 8.38
N GLY A 13 14.85 5.97 8.67
CA GLY A 13 15.84 6.23 7.64
C GLY A 13 16.35 4.88 7.15
N SER A 14 15.61 4.23 6.23
CA SER A 14 16.18 3.11 5.49
C SER A 14 17.34 3.66 4.67
N SER A 15 18.54 3.47 5.21
CA SER A 15 19.79 3.63 4.50
C SER A 15 19.68 2.89 3.18
N SER A 16 19.86 3.63 2.10
CA SER A 16 20.09 3.13 0.76
C SER A 16 21.14 2.02 0.82
N GLY A 17 20.68 0.76 0.78
CA GLY A 17 21.54 -0.41 0.67
C GLY A 17 22.46 -0.24 -0.53
N PHE A 18 23.75 -0.11 -0.24
CA PHE A 18 24.83 0.35 -1.15
C PHE A 18 25.21 -0.65 -2.27
N GLY A 19 24.24 -1.32 -2.91
CA GLY A 19 24.55 -2.14 -4.08
C GLY A 19 23.41 -2.92 -4.73
N SER A 20 22.32 -3.22 -4.00
CA SER A 20 21.20 -3.97 -4.57
C SER A 20 20.10 -3.04 -5.09
N PRO A 21 19.48 -3.34 -6.25
CA PRO A 21 18.34 -2.59 -6.73
C PRO A 21 17.13 -2.84 -5.81
N CYS A 22 16.32 -1.81 -5.55
CA CYS A 22 15.05 -2.00 -4.85
C CYS A 22 14.13 -2.96 -5.62
N GLY A 23 13.14 -3.54 -4.96
CA GLY A 23 12.20 -4.50 -5.54
C GLY A 23 11.52 -4.00 -6.82
N ALA A 24 11.18 -2.72 -6.91
CA ALA A 24 10.64 -2.12 -8.14
C ALA A 24 11.66 -2.12 -9.30
N CYS A 25 12.90 -1.71 -9.03
CA CYS A 25 13.97 -1.72 -10.04
C CYS A 25 14.41 -3.14 -10.41
N LYS A 26 14.40 -4.07 -9.45
CA LYS A 26 14.60 -5.52 -9.65
C LYS A 26 13.53 -6.08 -10.60
N PHE A 27 12.25 -5.74 -10.37
CA PHE A 27 11.14 -6.12 -11.26
C PHE A 27 11.28 -5.52 -12.66
N LEU A 28 11.61 -4.23 -12.75
CA LEU A 28 11.77 -3.51 -14.03
C LEU A 28 13.09 -3.80 -14.75
N ARG A 29 13.98 -4.61 -14.16
CA ARG A 29 15.29 -4.98 -14.72
C ARG A 29 16.14 -3.78 -15.12
N ARG A 30 16.18 -2.75 -14.26
CA ARG A 30 16.94 -1.51 -14.48
C ARG A 30 17.81 -1.14 -13.29
N LYS A 31 18.80 -0.27 -13.52
CA LYS A 31 19.63 0.31 -12.46
C LYS A 31 18.75 1.11 -11.48
N CYS A 32 18.99 0.95 -10.19
CA CYS A 32 18.35 1.75 -9.15
C CYS A 32 19.18 3.02 -8.91
N ALA A 33 18.63 4.18 -9.23
CA ALA A 33 19.26 5.47 -8.94
C ALA A 33 19.17 5.82 -7.44
N ALA A 34 20.04 6.72 -6.98
CA ALA A 34 20.08 7.16 -5.58
C ALA A 34 18.79 7.89 -5.15
N ASP A 35 18.12 8.55 -6.09
CA ASP A 35 16.87 9.29 -5.93
C ASP A 35 15.63 8.48 -6.37
N CYS A 36 15.75 7.14 -6.46
CA CYS A 36 14.65 6.29 -6.89
C CYS A 36 13.43 6.43 -5.95
N ILE A 37 12.35 7.02 -6.47
CA ILE A 37 11.10 7.23 -5.71
C ILE A 37 10.50 5.94 -5.15
N PHE A 38 10.79 4.79 -5.77
CA PHE A 38 10.29 3.50 -5.31
C PHE A 38 11.16 2.86 -4.22
N ALA A 39 12.43 3.26 -4.10
CA ALA A 39 13.37 2.60 -3.21
C ALA A 39 12.87 2.51 -1.76
N PRO A 40 12.33 3.58 -1.14
CA PRO A 40 11.85 3.53 0.24
C PRO A 40 10.71 2.53 0.50
N TYR A 41 9.98 2.11 -0.54
CA TYR A 41 8.78 1.28 -0.38
C TYR A 41 9.02 -0.21 -0.70
N PHE A 42 10.10 -0.53 -1.41
CA PHE A 42 10.38 -1.88 -1.92
C PHE A 42 11.78 -2.35 -1.53
N CYS A 43 12.13 -2.28 -0.25
CA CYS A 43 13.43 -2.73 0.26
C CYS A 43 13.51 -4.25 0.56
N SER A 44 12.39 -4.96 0.58
CA SER A 44 12.36 -6.39 0.93
C SER A 44 12.56 -7.32 -0.27
N GLU A 45 12.92 -8.58 -0.01
CA GLU A 45 13.01 -9.62 -1.05
C GLU A 45 11.69 -9.81 -1.80
N GLN A 46 10.56 -9.70 -1.12
CA GLN A 46 9.22 -9.74 -1.74
C GLN A 46 8.85 -8.43 -2.47
N GLY A 47 9.71 -7.40 -2.44
CA GLY A 47 9.44 -6.10 -3.04
C GLY A 47 9.14 -6.18 -4.54
N ALA A 48 9.83 -7.06 -5.28
CA ALA A 48 9.59 -7.26 -6.71
C ALA A 48 8.20 -7.87 -6.97
N ALA A 49 7.79 -8.87 -6.18
CA ALA A 49 6.48 -9.51 -6.29
C ALA A 49 5.35 -8.53 -5.94
N ARG A 50 5.52 -7.71 -4.89
CA ARG A 50 4.56 -6.66 -4.51
C ARG A 50 4.43 -5.58 -5.58
N PHE A 51 5.55 -5.17 -6.16
CA PHE A 51 5.54 -4.17 -7.23
C PHE A 51 4.86 -4.67 -8.51
N ALA A 52 4.87 -5.98 -8.77
CA ALA A 52 4.25 -6.57 -9.96
C ALA A 52 2.75 -6.24 -10.08
N ALA A 53 1.98 -6.36 -8.99
CA ALA A 53 0.56 -6.03 -8.98
C ALA A 53 0.33 -4.55 -9.28
N ILE A 54 1.06 -3.66 -8.61
CA ILE A 54 0.98 -2.21 -8.81
C ILE A 54 1.34 -1.83 -10.25
N HIS A 55 2.41 -2.42 -10.79
CA HIS A 55 2.81 -2.18 -12.17
C HIS A 55 1.74 -2.64 -13.16
N LYS A 56 1.12 -3.80 -12.93
CA LYS A 56 0.06 -4.33 -13.79
C LYS A 56 -1.19 -3.46 -13.79
N VAL A 57 -1.58 -2.92 -12.64
CA VAL A 57 -2.85 -2.19 -12.46
C VAL A 57 -2.71 -0.70 -12.78
N PHE A 58 -1.65 -0.05 -12.30
CA PHE A 58 -1.50 1.40 -12.39
C PHE A 58 -0.36 1.81 -13.34
N GLY A 59 0.65 0.96 -13.50
CA GLY A 59 1.87 1.28 -14.24
C GLY A 59 2.86 2.10 -13.42
N ALA A 60 4.16 1.86 -13.61
CA ALA A 60 5.22 2.54 -12.84
C ALA A 60 5.16 4.07 -12.98
N SER A 61 5.08 4.58 -14.21
CA SER A 61 5.13 6.02 -14.47
C SER A 61 3.95 6.77 -13.87
N ASN A 62 2.76 6.17 -13.84
CA ASN A 62 1.58 6.80 -13.25
C ASN A 62 1.70 6.86 -11.73
N VAL A 63 2.18 5.78 -11.10
CA VAL A 63 2.45 5.76 -9.65
C VAL A 63 3.52 6.78 -9.28
N SER A 64 4.61 6.90 -10.05
CA SER A 64 5.63 7.93 -9.81
C SER A 64 5.03 9.35 -9.88
N LYS A 65 4.23 9.65 -10.92
CA LYS A 65 3.56 10.96 -11.06
C LYS A 65 2.59 11.22 -9.90
N LEU A 66 1.85 10.21 -9.46
CA LEU A 66 0.93 10.32 -8.34
C LEU A 66 1.69 10.63 -7.04
N LEU A 67 2.73 9.85 -6.72
CA LEU A 67 3.54 10.08 -5.53
C LEU A 67 4.20 11.46 -5.52
N LEU A 68 4.64 11.98 -6.67
CA LEU A 68 5.20 13.33 -6.76
C LEU A 68 4.20 14.44 -6.41
N ARG A 69 2.89 14.21 -6.62
CA ARG A 69 1.82 15.16 -6.26
C ARG A 69 1.36 15.04 -4.81
N ILE A 70 1.71 13.96 -4.12
CA ILE A 70 1.35 13.69 -2.72
C ILE A 70 2.43 14.27 -1.79
N PRO A 71 2.06 14.98 -0.70
CA PRO A 71 3.01 15.44 0.32
C PRO A 71 3.86 14.28 0.85
N ALA A 72 5.15 14.52 1.07
CA ALA A 72 6.12 13.45 1.37
C ALA A 72 5.70 12.53 2.54
N HIS A 73 5.10 13.12 3.59
CA HIS A 73 4.64 12.39 4.79
C HIS A 73 3.44 11.46 4.54
N GLN A 74 2.67 11.65 3.46
CA GLN A 74 1.52 10.81 3.09
C GLN A 74 1.85 9.74 2.05
N ARG A 75 3.04 9.82 1.41
CA ARG A 75 3.40 8.91 0.31
C ARG A 75 3.47 7.44 0.74
N PHE A 76 3.87 7.17 1.99
CA PHE A 76 3.93 5.81 2.50
C PHE A 76 2.53 5.18 2.58
N GLU A 77 1.57 5.90 3.16
CA GLU A 77 0.18 5.48 3.23
C GLU A 77 -0.43 5.32 1.83
N ALA A 78 -0.19 6.29 0.94
CA ALA A 78 -0.63 6.18 -0.46
C ALA A 78 -0.08 4.91 -1.14
N MET A 79 1.19 4.58 -0.91
CA MET A 79 1.81 3.38 -1.48
C MET A 79 1.21 2.09 -0.92
N LEU A 80 0.84 2.06 0.38
CA LEU A 80 0.14 0.94 0.99
C LEU A 80 -1.25 0.74 0.37
N THR A 81 -2.01 1.83 0.20
CA THR A 81 -3.34 1.81 -0.43
C THR A 81 -3.24 1.32 -1.87
N LEU A 82 -2.31 1.85 -2.67
CA LEU A 82 -2.07 1.39 -4.04
C LEU A 82 -1.71 -0.09 -4.11
N ALA A 83 -0.90 -0.59 -3.17
CA ALA A 83 -0.56 -2.01 -3.12
C ALA A 83 -1.80 -2.88 -2.84
N TYR A 84 -2.63 -2.47 -1.87
CA TYR A 84 -3.88 -3.15 -1.55
C TYR A 84 -4.86 -3.14 -2.74
N GLU A 85 -5.11 -1.99 -3.33
CA GLU A 85 -6.03 -1.83 -4.46
C GLU A 85 -5.57 -2.59 -5.69
N ALA A 86 -4.26 -2.56 -5.99
CA ALA A 86 -3.69 -3.33 -7.08
C ALA A 86 -3.90 -4.83 -6.88
N GLN A 87 -3.64 -5.33 -5.67
CA GLN A 87 -3.85 -6.75 -5.37
C GLN A 87 -5.33 -7.15 -5.43
N ALA A 88 -6.22 -6.28 -4.97
CA ALA A 88 -7.66 -6.49 -5.09
C ALA A 88 -8.07 -6.58 -6.58
N ARG A 89 -7.60 -5.66 -7.42
CA ARG A 89 -7.88 -5.66 -8.87
C ARG A 89 -7.22 -6.80 -9.64
N VAL A 90 -6.12 -7.36 -9.16
CA VAL A 90 -5.56 -8.60 -9.72
C VAL A 90 -6.45 -9.80 -9.43
N ARG A 91 -7.06 -9.88 -8.23
CA ARG A 91 -7.97 -10.97 -7.83
C ARG A 91 -9.35 -10.85 -8.47
N ASP A 92 -9.88 -9.63 -8.55
CA ASP A 92 -11.16 -9.32 -9.18
C ASP A 92 -10.93 -8.22 -10.24
N PRO A 93 -10.72 -8.59 -11.50
CA PRO A 93 -10.48 -7.63 -12.58
C PRO A 93 -11.65 -6.68 -12.85
N VAL A 94 -12.87 -7.05 -12.46
CA VAL A 94 -14.08 -6.27 -12.73
C VAL A 94 -14.29 -5.25 -11.61
N TYR A 95 -14.39 -5.73 -10.36
CA TYR A 95 -14.78 -4.90 -9.22
C TYR A 95 -13.62 -4.54 -8.29
N GLY A 96 -12.51 -5.27 -8.31
CA GLY A 96 -11.34 -4.99 -7.45
C GLY A 96 -11.70 -4.92 -5.96
N CYS A 97 -11.32 -3.82 -5.29
CA CYS A 97 -11.64 -3.61 -3.87
C CYS A 97 -13.14 -3.39 -3.61
N VAL A 98 -13.93 -3.00 -4.61
CA VAL A 98 -15.38 -2.77 -4.48
C VAL A 98 -16.11 -4.06 -4.13
N SER A 99 -15.67 -5.20 -4.64
CA SER A 99 -16.24 -6.52 -4.29
C SER A 99 -16.16 -6.80 -2.78
N HIS A 100 -15.02 -6.45 -2.16
CA HIS A 100 -14.84 -6.58 -0.72
C HIS A 100 -15.76 -5.61 0.04
N ILE A 101 -15.82 -4.35 -0.39
CA ILE A 101 -16.70 -3.34 0.22
C ILE A 101 -18.16 -3.80 0.15
N PHE A 102 -18.61 -4.28 -1.01
CA PHE A 102 -19.97 -4.78 -1.21
C PHE A 102 -20.29 -5.97 -0.28
N THR A 103 -19.35 -6.91 -0.16
CA THR A 103 -19.50 -8.07 0.74
C THR A 103 -19.68 -7.64 2.19
N LEU A 104 -18.86 -6.70 2.67
CA LEU A 104 -18.97 -6.17 4.04
C LEU A 104 -20.30 -5.42 4.25
N GLN A 105 -20.74 -4.65 3.26
CA GLN A 105 -22.03 -3.96 3.32
C GLN A 105 -23.21 -4.94 3.34
N GLN A 106 -23.12 -6.04 2.60
CA GLN A 106 -24.14 -7.10 2.60
C GLN A 106 -24.21 -7.81 3.96
N GLN A 107 -23.06 -8.19 4.53
CA GLN A 107 -22.98 -8.80 5.87
C GLN A 107 -23.55 -7.88 6.95
N GLY A 108 -23.20 -6.58 6.91
CA GLY A 108 -23.79 -5.59 7.81
C GLY A 108 -25.30 -5.49 7.66
N ARG A 109 -25.82 -5.61 6.43
CA ARG A 109 -27.26 -5.60 6.14
C ARG A 109 -27.97 -6.86 6.66
N GLU A 110 -27.34 -8.02 6.56
CA GLU A 110 -27.88 -9.28 7.09
C GLU A 110 -27.91 -9.25 8.62
N TYR A 111 -26.84 -8.80 9.26
CA TYR A 111 -26.77 -8.69 10.71
C TYR A 111 -27.83 -7.73 11.28
N ILE A 112 -28.07 -6.58 10.64
CA ILE A 112 -29.15 -5.68 11.08
C ILE A 112 -30.50 -6.36 10.91
N VAL A 113 -30.79 -7.03 9.78
CA VAL A 113 -32.07 -7.72 9.57
C VAL A 113 -32.32 -8.80 10.62
N GLU A 114 -31.31 -9.61 10.95
CA GLU A 114 -31.40 -10.62 12.00
C GLU A 114 -31.62 -9.99 13.38
N SER A 115 -30.95 -8.86 13.64
CA SER A 115 -31.15 -8.08 14.87
C SER A 115 -32.55 -7.46 14.98
N TRP A 116 -33.22 -7.18 13.85
CA TRP A 116 -34.63 -6.75 13.84
C TRP A 116 -35.54 -7.95 14.10
N ASN A 117 -35.36 -9.06 13.38
CA ASN A 117 -36.16 -10.27 13.54
C ASN A 117 -36.12 -10.83 14.98
N LEU A 118 -34.98 -10.72 15.67
CA LEU A 118 -34.83 -11.17 17.07
C LEU A 118 -35.62 -10.32 18.07
N LYS A 119 -36.04 -9.10 17.70
CA LYS A 119 -36.92 -8.24 18.54
C LYS A 119 -38.40 -8.51 18.29
N ASP A 120 -38.74 -9.06 17.13
CA ASP A 120 -40.11 -9.35 16.74
C ASP A 120 -40.60 -10.74 17.22
N ASN A 121 -39.70 -11.55 17.79
CA ASN A 121 -39.99 -12.85 18.40
C ASN A 121 -39.84 -12.79 19.93
#